data_AF-A0A1Q6EAN0-F1
#
_entry.id   AF-A0A1Q6EAN0-F1
#
_cell.length_a   1.000
_cell.length_b   1.000
_cell.length_c   1.000
_cell.angle_alpha   90.00
_cell.angle_beta   90.00
_cell.angle_gamma   90.00
#
_symmetry.space_group_name_H-M   'P 1'
#
loop_
_entity.id
_entity.type
_entity.pdbx_description
1 polymer ?
#
loop_
_entity_poly.entity_id
_entity_poly.type
_entity_poly.pdbx_seq_one_letter_code
_entity_poly.pdbx_strand_id
1 'polypeptide(L)'
;MTRHDELLAEAVLREVRGLTTRQAVLRLFELGLVSRRGCEQRAIRDEIGRLEKEGMSRCEAFEVTAGKFCCSYEKVRNAFYNTYKH
;
A
#
# COMPACT_ATOMS: atom_id res chain seq x y z
N MET A 1 -4.11 -19.37 9.81
CA MET A 1 -3.11 -18.81 10.76
C MET A 1 -2.56 -19.94 11.57
N THR A 2 -1.25 -19.94 11.76
CA THR A 2 -0.53 -20.86 12.63
C THR A 2 -0.40 -20.25 14.03
N ARG A 3 -0.11 -21.08 15.04
CA ARG A 3 0.26 -20.58 16.39
C ARG A 3 1.43 -19.60 16.35
N HIS A 4 2.33 -19.77 15.37
CA HIS A 4 3.44 -18.84 15.17
C HIS A 4 2.93 -17.45 14.72
N ASP A 5 1.97 -17.40 13.80
CA ASP A 5 1.35 -16.14 13.36
C ASP A 5 0.68 -15.39 14.53
N GLU A 6 0.03 -16.12 15.45
CA GLU A 6 -0.59 -15.53 16.65
C GLU A 6 0.46 -14.92 17.59
N LEU A 7 1.58 -15.62 17.83
CA LEU A 7 2.68 -15.11 18.64
C LEU A 7 3.31 -13.86 18.03
N LEU A 8 3.48 -13.84 16.71
CA LEU A 8 3.96 -12.66 15.99
C LEU A 8 2.96 -11.51 16.08
N ALA A 9 1.66 -11.76 15.90
CA ALA A 9 0.63 -10.75 16.04
C ALA A 9 0.62 -10.13 17.44
N GLU A 10 0.72 -10.93 18.50
CA GLU A 10 0.82 -10.44 19.88
C GLU A 10 2.08 -9.59 20.11
N ALA A 11 3.20 -9.93 19.51
CA ALA A 11 4.42 -9.11 19.59
C ALA A 11 4.20 -7.74 18.93
N VAL A 12 3.60 -7.70 17.73
CA VAL A 12 3.29 -6.45 17.03
C VAL A 12 2.24 -5.62 17.78
N LEU A 13 1.23 -6.26 18.39
CA LEU A 13 0.19 -5.57 19.17
C LEU A 13 0.75 -4.80 20.36
N ARG A 14 1.84 -5.28 20.98
CA ARG A 14 2.50 -4.57 22.09
C ARG A 14 3.09 -3.24 21.67
N GLU A 15 3.64 -3.15 20.45
CA GLU A 15 4.25 -1.93 19.92
C GLU A 15 3.25 -0.81 19.63
N VAL A 16 1.96 -1.15 19.48
CA VAL A 16 0.91 -0.20 19.08
C VAL A 16 -0.14 0.07 20.16
N ARG A 17 -0.01 -0.57 21.33
CA ARG A 17 -0.98 -0.44 22.43
C ARG A 17 -1.01 1.00 22.95
N GLY A 18 -2.22 1.55 23.08
CA GLY A 18 -2.44 2.92 23.57
C GLY A 18 -2.13 4.03 22.55
N LEU A 19 -1.71 3.67 21.34
CA LEU A 19 -1.53 4.62 20.25
C LEU A 19 -2.86 4.87 19.52
N THR A 20 -3.03 6.07 18.97
CA THR A 20 -4.06 6.30 17.95
C THR A 20 -3.76 5.47 16.71
N THR A 21 -4.77 5.21 15.87
CA THR A 21 -4.60 4.45 14.63
C THR A 21 -3.48 5.02 13.74
N ARG A 22 -3.39 6.35 13.62
CA ARG A 22 -2.34 7.00 12.83
C ARG A 22 -0.94 6.75 13.41
N GLN A 23 -0.79 6.91 14.73
CA GLN A 23 0.47 6.66 15.42
C GLN A 23 0.89 5.19 15.31
N ALA A 24 -0.05 4.25 15.46
CA ALA A 24 0.20 2.82 15.28
C ALA A 24 0.74 2.50 13.89
N VAL A 25 0.09 3.01 12.82
CA VAL A 25 0.56 2.78 11.44
C VAL A 25 1.96 3.34 11.22
N LEU A 26 2.23 4.56 11.70
CA LEU A 26 3.57 5.17 11.59
C LEU A 26 4.62 4.36 12.36
N ARG A 27 4.29 3.91 13.58
CA ARG A 27 5.18 3.06 14.39
C ARG A 27 5.53 1.76 13.67
N LEU A 28 4.57 1.12 13.02
CA LEU A 28 4.84 -0.10 12.24
C LEU A 28 5.75 0.16 11.02
N PHE A 29 5.67 1.34 10.41
CA PHE A 29 6.60 1.75 9.35
C PHE A 29 8.00 2.07 9.86
N GLU A 30 8.14 2.63 11.05
CA GLU A 30 9.43 2.89 11.70
C GLU A 30 10.15 1.59 12.05
N LEU A 31 9.40 0.60 12.55
CA LEU A 31 9.90 -0.73 12.90
C LEU A 31 10.18 -1.62 11.67
N GLY A 32 9.81 -1.19 10.46
CA GLY A 32 10.00 -1.98 9.24
C GLY A 32 9.07 -3.20 9.12
N LEU A 33 8.00 -3.25 9.91
CA LEU A 33 7.03 -4.36 9.95
C LEU A 33 5.99 -4.29 8.83
N VAL A 34 5.88 -3.13 8.16
CA VAL A 34 4.97 -2.91 7.02
C VAL A 34 5.77 -2.57 5.77
N SER A 35 5.49 -3.30 4.69
CA SER A 35 6.14 -3.09 3.40
C SER A 35 5.70 -1.78 2.75
N ARG A 36 6.59 -0.77 2.74
CA ARG A 36 6.36 0.51 2.04
C ARG A 36 6.02 0.30 0.56
N ARG A 37 6.75 -0.60 -0.10
CA ARG A 37 6.50 -0.96 -1.51
C ARG A 37 5.10 -1.56 -1.70
N GLY A 38 4.70 -2.48 -0.83
CA GLY A 38 3.37 -3.10 -0.90
C GLY A 38 2.26 -2.08 -0.69
N CYS A 39 2.43 -1.16 0.26
CA CYS A 39 1.49 -0.06 0.49
C CYS A 39 1.39 0.88 -0.72
N GLU A 40 2.53 1.26 -1.32
CA GLU A 40 2.56 2.10 -2.52
C GLU A 40 1.83 1.44 -3.69
N GLN A 41 2.11 0.15 -3.95
CA GLN A 41 1.44 -0.59 -5.01
C GLN A 41 -0.08 -0.69 -4.80
N ARG A 42 -0.51 -0.97 -3.56
CA ARG A 42 -1.94 -0.97 -3.22
C ARG A 42 -2.56 0.40 -3.47
N ALA A 43 -1.95 1.47 -2.97
CA ALA A 43 -2.47 2.83 -3.11
C ALA A 43 -2.59 3.27 -4.58
N ILE A 44 -1.61 2.92 -5.42
CA ILE A 44 -1.66 3.16 -6.86
C ILE A 44 -2.85 2.42 -7.51
N ARG A 45 -3.05 1.15 -7.18
CA ARG A 45 -4.15 0.36 -7.76
C ARG A 45 -5.52 0.87 -7.33
N ASP A 46 -5.65 1.24 -6.06
CA ASP A 46 -6.91 1.77 -5.53
C ASP A 46 -7.26 3.10 -6.21
N GLU A 47 -6.27 3.97 -6.46
CA GLU A 47 -6.48 5.22 -7.18
C GLU A 47 -6.88 4.99 -8.64
N ILE A 48 -6.20 4.10 -9.35
CA ILE A 48 -6.56 3.76 -10.73
C ILE A 48 -7.98 3.19 -10.78
N GLY A 49 -8.31 2.26 -9.87
CA GLY A 49 -9.64 1.67 -9.82
C GLY A 49 -10.74 2.69 -9.48
N ARG A 50 -10.43 3.73 -8.69
CA ARG A 50 -11.32 4.86 -8.45
C ARG A 50 -11.54 5.67 -9.73
N LEU A 51 -10.48 6.04 -10.44
CA LEU A 51 -10.55 6.81 -11.68
C LEU A 51 -11.27 6.06 -12.82
N GLU A 52 -11.03 4.75 -12.96
CA GLU A 52 -11.74 3.93 -13.93
C GLU A 52 -13.25 3.87 -13.62
N LYS A 53 -13.65 3.80 -12.34
CA LYS A 53 -15.07 3.87 -11.93
C LYS A 53 -15.71 5.22 -12.24
N GLU A 54 -14.92 6.28 -12.29
CA GLU A 54 -15.34 7.63 -12.71
C GLU A 54 -15.41 7.78 -14.24
N GLY A 55 -15.11 6.71 -14.99
CA GLY A 55 -15.18 6.67 -16.45
C GLY A 55 -13.89 7.04 -17.18
N MET A 56 -12.79 7.25 -16.44
CA MET A 56 -11.49 7.58 -17.04
C MET A 56 -10.89 6.37 -17.75
N SER A 57 -10.25 6.58 -18.90
CA SER A 57 -9.52 5.50 -19.56
C SER A 57 -8.30 5.08 -18.73
N ARG A 58 -7.87 3.83 -18.85
CA ARG A 58 -6.75 3.30 -18.06
C ARG A 58 -5.45 4.08 -18.27
N CYS A 59 -5.16 4.48 -19.51
CA CYS A 59 -3.94 5.25 -19.82
C CYS A 59 -3.98 6.63 -19.16
N GLU A 60 -5.11 7.34 -19.23
CA GLU A 60 -5.28 8.62 -18.54
C GLU A 60 -5.19 8.46 -17.02
N ALA A 61 -5.79 7.40 -16.47
CA ALA A 61 -5.72 7.09 -15.04
C ALA A 61 -4.29 6.86 -14.57
N PHE A 62 -3.44 6.22 -15.39
CA PHE A 62 -2.03 6.05 -15.08
C PHE A 62 -1.27 7.37 -15.06
N GLU A 63 -1.50 8.28 -16.03
CA GLU A 63 -0.85 9.60 -16.05
C GLU A 63 -1.24 10.44 -14.83
N VAL A 64 -2.55 10.50 -14.51
CA VAL A 64 -3.04 11.23 -13.33
C VAL A 64 -2.47 10.64 -12.04
N THR A 65 -2.44 9.31 -11.93
CA THR A 65 -1.87 8.62 -10.77
C THR A 65 -0.36 8.87 -10.66
N ALA A 66 0.37 8.87 -11.78
CA ALA A 66 1.80 9.17 -11.81
C ALA A 66 2.09 10.58 -11.28
N GLY A 67 1.29 11.56 -11.70
CA GLY A 67 1.33 12.93 -11.16
C GLY A 67 1.03 12.98 -9.65
N LYS A 68 -0.04 12.31 -9.19
CA LYS A 68 -0.43 12.27 -7.77
C LYS A 68 0.64 11.67 -6.86
N PHE A 69 1.32 10.63 -7.32
CA PHE A 69 2.35 9.91 -6.56
C PHE A 69 3.78 10.39 -6.88
N CYS A 70 3.93 11.50 -7.62
CA CYS A 70 5.22 12.07 -8.02
C CYS A 70 6.19 11.05 -8.60
N CYS A 71 5.71 10.20 -9.52
CA CYS A 71 6.52 9.14 -10.11
C CYS A 71 6.27 8.99 -11.61
N SER A 72 7.01 8.09 -12.27
CA SER A 72 6.84 7.89 -13.70
C SER A 72 5.60 7.07 -14.02
N TYR A 73 5.02 7.33 -15.20
CA TYR A 73 3.98 6.48 -15.81
C TYR A 73 4.37 4.99 -15.77
N GLU A 74 5.62 4.69 -16.11
CA GLU A 74 6.15 3.32 -16.08
C GLU A 74 6.16 2.69 -14.69
N LYS A 75 6.45 3.45 -13.63
CA LYS A 75 6.35 2.95 -12.26
C LYS A 75 4.90 2.59 -11.91
N VAL A 76 3.95 3.44 -12.28
CA VAL A 76 2.52 3.21 -12.06
C VAL A 76 2.03 1.99 -12.83
N ARG A 77 2.35 1.92 -14.13
CA ARG A 77 2.03 0.77 -14.99
C ARG A 77 2.58 -0.53 -14.42
N ASN A 78 3.84 -0.52 -13.97
CA ASN A 78 4.44 -1.66 -13.31
C ASN A 78 3.75 -1.98 -11.98
N ALA A 79 3.46 -1.00 -11.13
CA ALA A 79 2.75 -1.25 -9.85
C ALA A 79 1.35 -1.84 -10.06
N PHE A 80 0.66 -1.42 -11.13
CA PHE A 80 -0.66 -1.93 -11.49
C PHE A 80 -0.60 -3.37 -12.03
N TYR A 81 0.22 -3.64 -13.05
CA TYR A 81 0.27 -4.94 -13.71
C TYR A 81 1.18 -5.97 -13.03
N ASN A 82 2.32 -5.55 -12.49
CA ASN A 82 3.23 -6.47 -11.82
C ASN A 82 2.70 -6.79 -10.43
N THR A 83 2.06 -7.94 -10.33
CA THR A 83 1.73 -8.61 -9.08
C THR A 83 2.87 -9.48 -8.56
N TYR A 84 4.06 -9.48 -9.21
CA TYR A 84 5.16 -10.43 -9.00
C TYR A 84 5.20 -10.99 -7.57
N LYS A 85 4.61 -12.19 -7.50
CA LYS A 85 4.61 -13.26 -6.50
C LYS A 85 5.01 -12.84 -5.08
N HIS A 86 4.00 -12.75 -4.21
CA HIS A 86 4.18 -13.10 -2.80
C HIS A 86 4.64 -14.55 -2.68
#